data_AF-A0A7Y2P314-F1
#
_entry.id   AF-A0A7Y2P314-F1
#
_cell.length_a   1.000
_cell.length_b   1.000
_cell.length_c   1.000
_cell.angle_alpha   90.00
_cell.angle_beta   90.00
_cell.angle_gamma   90.00
#
_symmetry.space_group_name_H-M   'P 1'
#
loop_
_entity.id
_entity.type
_entity.pdbx_description
1 polymer ?
#
loop_
_entity_poly.entity_id
_entity_poly.type
_entity_poly.pdbx_seq_one_letter_code
_entity_poly.pdbx_strand_id
1 'polypeptide(L)'
;MKNLVKYFFIISSAIFLFSCADNGEVEQVSIGSDERVAYSPEKDAKIQRYNLEQQKEQAGDRSPCDALAITEFILENYPDGSYLVNLDKTLTFDVAKPAVLIYDKVTNYLFAVIAKSRPGERLIETKNIVGYDQSFIDLDSTELGTAFFYLTLFECNAGNLQVVWESPIPSHGGFNNFGLHKWNAKNKQYIRVNFHYGRGIGHIDYNYFLIDGLRSEPHLLMTYDGINFRRTIANVNKDKYPDYYEFIFYDLEDRVFSRDSVAFIWQPDDSVYVNTRNRKQTRHY
;
A
#
# COMPACT_ATOMS: atom_id res chain seq x y z
N MET A 1 49.36 -53.51 -0.70
CA MET A 1 48.56 -52.85 0.36
C MET A 1 48.32 -51.36 0.15
N LYS A 2 49.30 -50.52 -0.25
CA LYS A 2 49.10 -49.07 -0.42
C LYS A 2 48.03 -48.65 -1.45
N ASN A 3 47.83 -49.42 -2.51
CA ASN A 3 46.79 -49.12 -3.53
C ASN A 3 45.38 -49.56 -3.10
N LEU A 4 45.26 -50.59 -2.27
CA LEU A 4 43.97 -51.07 -1.73
C LEU A 4 43.36 -50.04 -0.76
N VAL A 5 44.18 -49.36 0.03
CA VAL A 5 43.73 -48.28 0.93
C VAL A 5 43.23 -47.05 0.15
N LYS A 6 43.83 -46.75 -1.01
CA LYS A 6 43.37 -45.66 -1.90
C LYS A 6 42.01 -45.97 -2.53
N TYR A 7 41.78 -47.19 -2.99
CA TYR A 7 40.46 -47.58 -3.52
C TYR A 7 39.39 -47.61 -2.42
N PHE A 8 39.74 -48.00 -1.20
CA PHE A 8 38.81 -47.96 -0.07
C PHE A 8 38.38 -46.52 0.28
N PHE A 9 39.30 -45.55 0.23
CA PHE A 9 38.98 -44.14 0.44
C PHE A 9 38.11 -43.54 -0.69
N ILE A 10 38.35 -43.92 -1.95
CA ILE A 10 37.56 -43.45 -3.09
C ILE A 10 36.13 -44.03 -3.04
N ILE A 11 35.98 -45.31 -2.68
CA ILE A 11 34.67 -45.95 -2.53
C ILE A 11 33.92 -45.40 -1.31
N SER A 12 34.61 -45.15 -0.19
CA SER A 12 34.01 -44.53 0.99
C SER A 12 33.56 -43.08 0.73
N SER A 13 34.24 -42.34 -0.14
CA SER A 13 33.84 -40.97 -0.51
C SER A 13 32.68 -40.93 -1.50
N ALA A 14 32.46 -41.99 -2.28
CA ALA A 14 31.31 -42.12 -3.17
C ALA A 14 30.01 -42.44 -2.40
N ILE A 15 30.10 -43.15 -1.26
CA ILE A 15 28.93 -43.48 -0.43
C ILE A 15 28.39 -42.24 0.31
N PHE A 16 29.27 -41.28 0.66
CA PHE A 16 28.84 -40.02 1.29
C PHE A 16 28.17 -39.02 0.31
N LEU A 17 28.35 -39.18 -1.02
CA LEU A 17 27.68 -38.35 -2.02
C LEU A 17 26.31 -38.90 -2.46
N PHE A 18 25.95 -40.11 -2.03
CA PHE A 18 24.66 -40.76 -2.34
C PHE A 18 23.75 -40.98 -1.12
N SER A 19 24.10 -40.43 0.05
CA SER A 19 23.30 -40.51 1.29
C SER A 19 22.36 -39.30 1.49
N CYS A 20 21.81 -38.74 0.41
CA CYS A 20 20.55 -38.01 0.48
C CYS A 20 19.43 -38.97 0.09
N ALA A 21 19.01 -39.77 1.06
CA ALA A 21 17.79 -40.56 1.00
C ALA A 21 16.88 -40.07 2.12
N ASP A 22 16.10 -39.03 1.82
CA ASP A 22 14.66 -39.08 2.02
C ASP A 22 14.03 -38.10 1.02
N ASN A 23 13.87 -38.59 -0.21
CA ASN A 23 12.93 -37.99 -1.14
C ASN A 23 11.54 -38.33 -0.61
N GLY A 24 11.12 -37.64 0.45
CA GLY A 24 9.71 -37.42 0.69
C GLY A 24 9.20 -36.85 -0.63
N GLU A 25 8.24 -37.55 -1.23
CA GLU A 25 7.54 -37.09 -2.43
C GLU A 25 7.05 -35.67 -2.13
N VAL A 26 7.82 -34.68 -2.59
CA VAL A 26 7.26 -33.38 -2.86
C VAL A 26 6.26 -33.70 -3.93
N GLU A 27 4.97 -33.71 -3.56
CA GLU A 27 3.88 -33.65 -4.52
C GLU A 27 4.27 -32.52 -5.49
N GLN A 28 4.80 -32.90 -6.65
CA GLN A 28 4.77 -32.06 -7.81
C GLN A 28 3.29 -31.91 -8.09
N VAL A 29 2.71 -30.85 -7.51
CA VAL A 29 1.38 -30.37 -7.86
C VAL A 29 1.40 -30.26 -9.37
N SER A 30 0.75 -31.22 -10.01
CA SER A 30 0.60 -31.24 -11.45
C SER A 30 -0.06 -29.92 -11.83
N ILE A 31 0.67 -29.11 -12.58
CA ILE A 31 0.13 -27.89 -13.20
C ILE A 31 -0.76 -28.36 -14.35
N GLY A 32 -1.98 -28.78 -13.99
CA GLY A 32 -3.03 -29.25 -14.88
C GLY A 32 -4.38 -28.87 -14.28
N SER A 33 -4.80 -27.63 -14.59
CA SER A 33 -6.14 -27.03 -14.48
C SER A 33 -7.08 -27.51 -13.37
N ASP A 34 -7.29 -26.67 -12.33
CA ASP A 34 -8.65 -26.11 -12.06
C ASP A 34 -8.82 -25.21 -10.83
N GLU A 35 -7.76 -24.79 -10.12
CA GLU A 35 -7.88 -23.66 -9.18
C GLU A 35 -6.60 -22.83 -9.18
N ARG A 36 -6.55 -21.79 -10.03
CA ARG A 36 -5.51 -20.75 -9.92
C ARG A 36 -5.65 -20.13 -8.53
N VAL A 37 -4.55 -19.95 -7.79
CA VAL A 37 -4.52 -19.31 -6.44
C VAL A 37 -5.31 -17.99 -6.45
N ALA A 38 -5.19 -17.26 -7.55
CA ALA A 38 -6.02 -16.12 -7.97
C ALA A 38 -7.53 -16.18 -7.65
N TYR A 39 -8.13 -17.36 -7.62
CA TYR A 39 -9.57 -17.57 -7.42
C TYR A 39 -9.86 -18.52 -6.24
N SER A 40 -8.85 -18.83 -5.42
CA SER A 40 -8.97 -19.74 -4.27
C SER A 40 -8.50 -19.03 -2.99
N PRO A 41 -9.42 -18.31 -2.31
CA PRO A 41 -9.12 -17.57 -1.07
C PRO A 41 -8.46 -18.44 0.00
N GLU A 42 -8.91 -19.69 0.16
CA GLU A 42 -8.35 -20.62 1.14
C GLU A 42 -6.89 -20.98 0.86
N LYS A 43 -6.55 -21.22 -0.42
CA LYS A 43 -5.16 -21.51 -0.83
C LYS A 43 -4.27 -20.30 -0.64
N ASP A 44 -4.75 -19.11 -1.00
CA ASP A 44 -4.03 -17.85 -0.80
C ASP A 44 -3.78 -17.59 0.70
N ALA A 45 -4.81 -17.70 1.54
CA ALA A 45 -4.68 -17.55 2.99
C ALA A 45 -3.68 -18.55 3.60
N LYS A 46 -3.66 -19.80 3.12
CA LYS A 46 -2.66 -20.80 3.55
C LYS A 46 -1.23 -20.39 3.17
N ILE A 47 -1.03 -19.85 1.96
CA ILE A 47 0.26 -19.34 1.51
C ILE A 47 0.69 -18.14 2.36
N GLN A 48 -0.23 -17.20 2.62
CA GLN A 48 0.04 -16.04 3.46
C GLN A 48 0.45 -16.44 4.88
N ARG A 49 -0.26 -17.39 5.51
CA ARG A 49 0.09 -17.93 6.83
C ARG A 49 1.46 -18.60 6.83
N TYR A 50 1.74 -19.44 5.84
CA TYR A 50 3.04 -20.08 5.72
C TYR A 50 4.18 -19.05 5.61
N ASN A 51 4.01 -18.03 4.76
CA ASN A 51 4.98 -16.96 4.59
C ASN A 51 5.16 -16.14 5.88
N LEU A 52 4.07 -15.88 6.61
CA LEU A 52 4.12 -15.18 7.88
C LEU A 52 4.92 -15.97 8.93
N GLU A 53 4.69 -17.28 9.07
CA GLU A 53 5.45 -18.12 10.01
C GLU A 53 6.94 -18.16 9.66
N GLN A 54 7.27 -18.29 8.37
CA GLN A 54 8.66 -18.20 7.91
C GLN A 54 9.30 -16.84 8.22
N GLN A 55 8.55 -15.74 8.07
CA GLN A 55 9.04 -14.40 8.43
C GLN A 55 9.22 -14.24 9.94
N LYS A 56 8.35 -14.83 10.76
CA LYS A 56 8.49 -14.84 12.23
C LYS A 56 9.73 -15.61 12.67
N GLU A 57 10.05 -16.75 12.04
CA GLU A 57 11.26 -17.53 12.32
C GLU A 57 12.55 -16.78 11.95
N GLN A 58 12.50 -15.99 10.88
CA GLN A 58 13.64 -15.20 10.40
C GLN A 58 13.76 -13.84 11.11
N ALA A 59 12.72 -13.40 11.80
CA ALA A 59 12.72 -12.15 12.54
C ALA A 59 13.62 -12.26 13.79
N GLY A 60 14.48 -11.26 13.98
CA GLY A 60 15.25 -11.10 15.21
C GLY A 60 14.40 -10.53 16.33
N ASP A 61 14.83 -9.39 16.89
CA ASP A 61 14.09 -8.71 17.96
C ASP A 61 12.74 -8.18 17.44
N ARG A 62 11.65 -8.64 18.06
CA ARG A 62 10.28 -8.22 17.75
C ARG A 62 9.78 -7.18 18.74
N SER A 63 9.10 -6.15 18.24
CA SER A 63 8.33 -5.23 19.09
C SER A 63 6.86 -5.65 19.13
N PRO A 64 6.14 -5.38 20.24
CA PRO A 64 4.69 -5.52 20.25
C PRO A 64 4.06 -4.73 19.10
N CYS A 65 3.09 -5.32 18.41
CA CYS A 65 2.38 -4.68 17.28
C CYS A 65 3.30 -4.26 16.11
N ASP A 66 4.38 -4.99 15.87
CA ASP A 66 5.21 -4.84 14.66
C ASP A 66 4.42 -5.16 13.37
N ALA A 67 5.07 -4.96 12.21
CA ALA A 67 4.44 -5.22 10.92
C ALA A 67 4.00 -6.69 10.73
N LEU A 68 4.67 -7.63 11.39
CA LEU A 68 4.28 -9.05 11.38
C LEU A 68 3.00 -9.26 12.20
N ALA A 69 2.87 -8.62 13.36
CA ALA A 69 1.65 -8.64 14.16
C ALA A 69 0.47 -8.00 13.42
N ILE A 70 0.70 -6.93 12.64
CA ILE A 70 -0.34 -6.35 11.77
C ILE A 70 -0.75 -7.33 10.67
N THR A 71 0.22 -7.99 10.02
CA THR A 71 -0.06 -9.02 9.00
C THR A 71 -0.88 -10.16 9.58
N GLU A 72 -0.50 -10.66 10.76
CA GLU A 72 -1.22 -11.68 11.51
C GLU A 72 -2.66 -11.24 11.84
N PHE A 73 -2.80 -10.02 12.37
CA PHE A 73 -4.11 -9.45 12.70
C PHE A 73 -5.03 -9.36 11.47
N ILE A 74 -4.50 -8.95 10.32
CA ILE A 74 -5.26 -8.90 9.05
C ILE A 74 -5.72 -10.31 8.67
N LEU A 75 -4.84 -11.31 8.71
CA LEU A 75 -5.19 -12.68 8.36
C LEU A 75 -6.26 -13.32 9.27
N GLU A 76 -6.37 -12.85 10.51
CA GLU A 76 -7.32 -13.37 11.48
C GLU A 76 -8.66 -12.62 11.51
N ASN A 77 -8.65 -11.32 11.18
CA ASN A 77 -9.79 -10.43 11.43
C ASN A 77 -10.37 -9.79 10.16
N TYR A 78 -9.67 -9.83 9.03
CA TYR A 78 -10.14 -9.26 7.77
C TYR A 78 -10.66 -10.35 6.82
N PRO A 79 -11.52 -10.01 5.85
CA PRO A 79 -11.92 -10.94 4.80
C PRO A 79 -10.71 -11.44 4.00
N ASP A 80 -10.79 -12.68 3.52
CA ASP A 80 -9.78 -13.23 2.62
C ASP A 80 -9.53 -12.30 1.41
N GLY A 81 -8.29 -12.28 0.94
CA GLY A 81 -7.87 -11.31 -0.08
C GLY A 81 -7.58 -9.92 0.48
N SER A 82 -7.33 -9.80 1.78
CA SER A 82 -6.81 -8.58 2.41
C SER A 82 -5.31 -8.71 2.66
N TYR A 83 -4.55 -7.67 2.32
CA TYR A 83 -3.09 -7.70 2.35
C TYR A 83 -2.53 -6.40 2.95
N LEU A 84 -1.56 -6.53 3.84
CA LEU A 84 -0.65 -5.42 4.17
C LEU A 84 0.24 -5.18 2.95
N VAL A 85 0.19 -3.98 2.37
CA VAL A 85 1.05 -3.67 1.21
C VAL A 85 2.45 -3.27 1.65
N ASN A 86 3.41 -3.40 0.75
CA ASN A 86 4.75 -2.86 0.93
C ASN A 86 4.87 -1.52 0.23
N LEU A 87 5.78 -0.68 0.73
CA LEU A 87 6.26 0.50 0.02
C LEU A 87 6.97 0.07 -1.27
N ASP A 88 6.89 0.93 -2.27
CA ASP A 88 7.65 0.80 -3.50
C ASP A 88 9.16 0.86 -3.22
N LYS A 89 9.91 0.07 -3.99
CA LYS A 89 11.35 -0.03 -3.83
C LYS A 89 12.00 1.18 -4.47
N THR A 90 12.84 1.88 -3.70
CA THR A 90 13.60 3.00 -4.25
C THR A 90 14.76 2.52 -5.13
N LEU A 91 15.39 1.39 -4.78
CA LEU A 91 16.48 0.79 -5.54
C LEU A 91 16.21 -0.68 -5.88
N THR A 92 16.85 -1.18 -6.94
CA THR A 92 16.69 -2.57 -7.42
C THR A 92 17.01 -3.62 -6.34
N PHE A 93 17.96 -3.33 -5.47
CA PHE A 93 18.40 -4.24 -4.41
C PHE A 93 17.75 -3.99 -3.05
N ASP A 94 16.82 -3.02 -2.97
CA ASP A 94 16.13 -2.74 -1.71
C ASP A 94 15.12 -3.84 -1.39
N VAL A 95 15.05 -4.16 -0.10
CA VAL A 95 13.98 -4.98 0.47
C VAL A 95 12.76 -4.08 0.65
N ALA A 96 11.64 -4.47 0.04
CA ALA A 96 10.39 -3.72 0.17
C ALA A 96 9.96 -3.75 1.64
N LYS A 97 9.69 -2.56 2.21
CA LYS A 97 9.29 -2.42 3.61
C LYS A 97 7.77 -2.44 3.71
N PRO A 98 7.18 -3.04 4.75
CA PRO A 98 5.75 -2.95 4.99
C PRO A 98 5.29 -1.49 5.11
N ALA A 99 4.12 -1.18 4.55
CA ALA A 99 3.51 0.14 4.62
C ALA A 99 2.88 0.37 6.01
N VAL A 100 3.73 0.45 7.03
CA VAL A 100 3.38 0.69 8.43
C VAL A 100 4.16 1.91 8.95
N LEU A 101 3.48 2.79 9.66
CA LEU A 101 4.05 3.99 10.27
C LEU A 101 3.59 4.10 11.72
N ILE A 102 4.56 4.09 12.64
CA ILE A 102 4.30 4.35 14.06
C ILE A 102 4.09 5.85 14.25
N TYR A 103 3.00 6.23 14.92
CA TYR A 103 2.72 7.62 15.22
C TYR A 103 3.59 8.11 16.39
N ASP A 104 4.59 8.91 16.06
CA ASP A 104 5.67 9.38 16.95
C ASP A 104 5.20 10.08 18.24
N LYS A 105 4.06 10.79 18.20
CA LYS A 105 3.55 11.52 19.38
C LYS A 105 2.90 10.62 20.42
N VAL A 106 2.33 9.49 19.99
CA VAL A 106 1.69 8.52 20.87
C VAL A 106 2.01 7.14 20.31
N THR A 107 3.03 6.52 20.88
CA THR A 107 3.68 5.29 20.39
C THR A 107 2.76 4.07 20.27
N ASN A 108 1.54 4.16 20.81
CA ASN A 108 0.55 3.10 20.76
C ASN A 108 -0.29 3.15 19.47
N TYR A 109 -0.16 4.17 18.62
CA TYR A 109 -0.91 4.25 17.38
C TYR A 109 -0.04 3.94 16.17
N LEU A 110 -0.58 3.16 15.25
CA LEU A 110 0.09 2.77 14.02
C LEU A 110 -0.85 2.99 12.84
N PHE A 111 -0.33 3.59 11.78
CA PHE A 111 -1.00 3.65 10.49
C PHE A 111 -0.51 2.52 9.61
N ALA A 112 -1.42 1.87 8.89
CA ALA A 112 -1.06 0.92 7.85
C ALA A 112 -1.87 1.16 6.59
N VAL A 113 -1.31 0.78 5.44
CA VAL A 113 -2.03 0.72 4.17
C VAL A 113 -2.39 -0.73 3.87
N ILE A 114 -3.68 -0.99 3.70
CA ILE A 114 -4.22 -2.33 3.43
C ILE A 114 -4.85 -2.31 2.04
N ALA A 115 -4.54 -3.31 1.22
CA ALA A 115 -5.22 -3.53 -0.04
C ALA A 115 -6.14 -4.75 0.08
N LYS A 116 -7.36 -4.63 -0.43
CA LYS A 116 -8.38 -5.69 -0.39
C LYS A 116 -8.86 -6.02 -1.79
N SER A 117 -9.08 -7.30 -2.07
CA SER A 117 -9.93 -7.76 -3.16
C SER A 117 -11.41 -7.70 -2.76
N ARG A 118 -12.29 -7.56 -3.75
CA ARG A 118 -13.72 -7.75 -3.50
C ARG A 118 -14.04 -9.23 -3.33
N PRO A 119 -14.95 -9.59 -2.40
CA PRO A 119 -15.42 -10.97 -2.27
C PRO A 119 -16.00 -11.51 -3.58
N GLY A 120 -15.56 -12.70 -3.99
CA GLY A 120 -15.99 -13.35 -5.22
C GLY A 120 -15.29 -12.86 -6.50
N GLU A 121 -14.48 -11.81 -6.43
CA GLU A 121 -13.61 -11.40 -7.53
C GLU A 121 -12.23 -12.08 -7.44
N ARG A 122 -11.42 -11.91 -8.49
CA ARG A 122 -10.03 -12.37 -8.50
C ARG A 122 -9.23 -11.70 -7.38
N LEU A 123 -8.46 -12.50 -6.65
CA LEU A 123 -7.50 -12.04 -5.65
C LEU A 123 -6.39 -11.22 -6.31
N ILE A 124 -6.04 -10.09 -5.68
CA ILE A 124 -4.95 -9.22 -6.12
C ILE A 124 -3.60 -9.82 -5.77
N GLU A 125 -2.58 -9.46 -6.53
CA GLU A 125 -1.19 -9.72 -6.16
C GLU A 125 -0.55 -8.37 -5.79
N THR A 126 -0.10 -8.21 -4.55
CA THR A 126 0.42 -6.93 -4.04
C THR A 126 1.57 -6.37 -4.88
N LYS A 127 2.40 -7.23 -5.47
CA LYS A 127 3.48 -6.84 -6.38
C LYS A 127 3.00 -6.12 -7.64
N ASN A 128 1.76 -6.32 -8.08
CA ASN A 128 1.24 -5.68 -9.29
C ASN A 128 0.71 -4.27 -8.99
N ILE A 129 0.22 -4.03 -7.78
CA ILE A 129 -0.44 -2.76 -7.40
C ILE A 129 0.50 -1.75 -6.73
N VAL A 130 1.77 -2.12 -6.55
CA VAL A 130 2.84 -1.29 -5.95
C VAL A 130 3.90 -1.00 -7.01
N GLY A 131 4.35 0.25 -7.11
CA GLY A 131 5.47 0.68 -7.95
C GLY A 131 5.23 0.79 -9.45
N TYR A 132 4.10 0.29 -9.96
CA TYR A 132 3.66 0.51 -11.34
C TYR A 132 2.79 1.75 -11.46
N ASP A 133 2.62 2.31 -12.65
CA ASP A 133 1.65 3.39 -12.84
C ASP A 133 0.21 2.91 -12.64
N GLN A 134 -0.65 3.74 -12.05
CA GLN A 134 -2.10 3.47 -11.91
C GLN A 134 -2.75 2.96 -13.21
N SER A 135 -2.40 3.55 -14.35
CA SER A 135 -2.99 3.20 -15.64
C SER A 135 -2.70 1.77 -16.09
N PHE A 136 -1.58 1.19 -15.66
CA PHE A 136 -1.25 -0.20 -15.99
C PHE A 136 -2.27 -1.15 -15.34
N ILE A 137 -2.66 -0.85 -14.10
CA ILE A 137 -3.63 -1.66 -13.36
C ILE A 137 -5.05 -1.39 -13.82
N ASP A 138 -5.39 -0.15 -14.15
CA ASP A 138 -6.74 0.16 -14.65
C ASP A 138 -7.05 -0.55 -15.97
N LEU A 139 -6.05 -0.74 -16.84
CA LEU A 139 -6.22 -1.40 -18.14
C LEU A 139 -6.35 -2.92 -18.03
N ASP A 140 -5.60 -3.55 -17.11
CA ASP A 140 -5.53 -5.01 -16.95
C ASP A 140 -6.26 -5.51 -15.69
N SER A 141 -7.12 -4.69 -15.08
CA SER A 141 -7.79 -4.99 -13.80
C SER A 141 -8.65 -6.27 -13.81
N THR A 142 -9.15 -6.66 -14.98
CA THR A 142 -9.89 -7.92 -15.19
C THR A 142 -9.00 -9.16 -15.08
N GLU A 143 -7.73 -9.05 -15.48
CA GLU A 143 -6.75 -10.13 -15.45
C GLU A 143 -5.92 -10.16 -14.17
N LEU A 144 -5.72 -9.00 -13.54
CA LEU A 144 -4.86 -8.84 -12.35
C LEU A 144 -5.64 -8.75 -11.03
N GLY A 145 -6.97 -8.59 -11.10
CA GLY A 145 -7.81 -8.28 -9.94
C GLY A 145 -7.81 -6.78 -9.66
N THR A 146 -8.90 -6.29 -9.06
CA THR A 146 -9.03 -4.87 -8.68
C THR A 146 -8.69 -4.71 -7.20
N ALA A 147 -7.72 -3.85 -6.89
CA ALA A 147 -7.38 -3.51 -5.51
C ALA A 147 -8.23 -2.36 -4.98
N PHE A 148 -8.64 -2.49 -3.73
CA PHE A 148 -9.24 -1.41 -2.96
C PHE A 148 -8.31 -1.09 -1.80
N PHE A 149 -7.69 0.08 -1.85
CA PHE A 149 -6.75 0.51 -0.83
C PHE A 149 -7.49 1.20 0.33
N TYR A 150 -6.97 1.02 1.54
CA TYR A 150 -7.48 1.61 2.77
C TYR A 150 -6.31 2.11 3.62
N LEU A 151 -6.45 3.31 4.16
CA LEU A 151 -5.61 3.78 5.26
C LEU A 151 -6.29 3.40 6.57
N THR A 152 -5.60 2.64 7.41
CA THR A 152 -6.15 2.13 8.66
C THR A 152 -5.33 2.62 9.83
N LEU A 153 -6.02 3.15 10.86
CA LEU A 153 -5.40 3.45 12.15
C LEU A 153 -5.65 2.30 13.11
N PHE A 154 -4.56 1.76 13.66
CA PHE A 154 -4.56 0.79 14.74
C PHE A 154 -4.16 1.44 16.06
N GLU A 155 -4.73 0.94 17.14
CA GLU A 155 -4.27 1.15 18.51
C GLU A 155 -3.69 -0.16 19.05
N CYS A 156 -2.46 -0.09 19.56
CA CYS A 156 -1.74 -1.18 20.20
C CYS A 156 -1.78 -0.99 21.71
N ASN A 157 -2.55 -1.83 22.39
CA ASN A 157 -2.68 -1.82 23.84
C ASN A 157 -2.12 -3.13 24.42
N ALA A 158 -0.94 -3.03 25.05
CA ALA A 158 -0.24 -4.17 25.65
C ALA A 158 -0.07 -5.37 24.67
N GLY A 159 0.24 -5.07 23.40
CA GLY A 159 0.40 -6.08 22.35
C GLY A 159 -0.88 -6.47 21.61
N ASN A 160 -2.05 -6.01 22.07
CA ASN A 160 -3.31 -6.24 21.37
C ASN A 160 -3.57 -5.13 20.36
N LEU A 161 -3.76 -5.50 19.09
CA LEU A 161 -4.14 -4.59 18.02
C LEU A 161 -5.65 -4.41 17.99
N GLN A 162 -6.10 -3.17 17.83
CA GLN A 162 -7.49 -2.81 17.59
C GLN A 162 -7.58 -1.79 16.46
N VAL A 163 -8.54 -1.96 15.55
CA VAL A 163 -8.87 -0.96 14.53
C VAL A 163 -9.59 0.21 15.19
N VAL A 164 -9.06 1.42 15.03
CA VAL A 164 -9.70 2.66 15.49
C VAL A 164 -10.62 3.21 14.42
N TRP A 165 -10.11 3.32 13.20
CA TRP A 165 -10.87 3.65 12.00
C TRP A 165 -10.14 3.13 10.75
N GLU A 166 -10.90 3.04 9.67
CA GLU A 166 -10.40 2.67 8.34
C GLU A 166 -11.06 3.63 7.33
N SER A 167 -10.27 4.23 6.45
CA SER A 167 -10.75 5.17 5.44
C SER A 167 -10.27 4.74 4.05
N PRO A 168 -11.15 4.73 3.02
CA PRO A 168 -10.78 4.29 1.69
C PRO A 168 -9.77 5.24 1.04
N ILE A 169 -8.88 4.68 0.24
CA ILE A 169 -7.98 5.40 -0.65
C ILE A 169 -8.50 5.23 -2.08
N PRO A 170 -9.03 6.30 -2.72
CA PRO A 170 -9.66 6.23 -4.05
C PRO A 170 -8.70 5.95 -5.23
N SER A 171 -7.95 4.86 -5.15
CA SER A 171 -6.97 4.38 -6.13
C SER A 171 -7.07 2.86 -6.23
N HIS A 172 -6.71 2.30 -7.39
CA HIS A 172 -6.71 0.86 -7.65
C HIS A 172 -5.31 0.28 -7.92
N GLY A 173 -4.30 1.13 -8.05
CA GLY A 173 -2.94 0.69 -8.35
C GLY A 173 -1.93 1.80 -8.18
N GLY A 174 -0.66 1.44 -8.33
CA GLY A 174 0.47 2.36 -8.28
C GLY A 174 0.79 2.96 -6.94
N PHE A 175 0.50 2.25 -5.85
CA PHE A 175 0.96 2.67 -4.52
C PHE A 175 2.48 2.81 -4.52
N ASN A 176 2.97 3.94 -4.01
CA ASN A 176 4.39 4.24 -3.93
C ASN A 176 4.83 4.24 -2.46
N ASN A 177 4.40 5.27 -1.72
CA ASN A 177 4.77 5.42 -0.32
C ASN A 177 3.70 6.16 0.46
N PHE A 178 3.87 6.24 1.78
CA PHE A 178 3.06 7.10 2.61
C PHE A 178 3.87 7.62 3.80
N GLY A 179 3.41 8.70 4.42
CA GLY A 179 4.12 9.33 5.52
C GLY A 179 3.28 10.32 6.32
N LEU A 180 3.78 10.65 7.51
CA LEU A 180 3.21 11.69 8.36
C LEU A 180 3.77 13.06 7.96
N HIS A 181 2.86 13.99 7.65
CA HIS A 181 3.19 15.33 7.23
C HIS A 181 2.50 16.38 8.11
N LYS A 182 2.95 17.62 7.97
CA LYS A 182 2.43 18.77 8.71
C LYS A 182 1.95 19.84 7.75
N TRP A 183 0.68 20.20 7.87
CA TRP A 183 0.11 21.37 7.23
C TRP A 183 0.47 22.62 8.03
N ASN A 184 1.53 23.30 7.58
CA ASN A 184 2.14 24.41 8.31
C ASN A 184 1.17 25.56 8.59
N ALA A 185 0.26 25.87 7.65
CA ALA A 185 -0.67 26.99 7.78
C ALA A 185 -1.61 26.88 9.00
N LYS A 186 -1.90 25.66 9.46
CA LYS A 186 -2.77 25.39 10.62
C LYS A 186 -2.11 24.59 11.73
N ASN A 187 -0.83 24.25 11.59
CA ASN A 187 -0.12 23.37 12.53
C ASN A 187 -0.84 22.01 12.74
N LYS A 188 -1.48 21.48 11.70
CA LYS A 188 -2.22 20.21 11.73
C LYS A 188 -1.43 19.10 11.04
N GLN A 189 -1.53 17.88 11.55
CA GLN A 189 -0.91 16.71 10.92
C GLN A 189 -1.86 16.07 9.92
N TYR A 190 -1.29 15.45 8.90
CA TYR A 190 -2.01 14.64 7.94
C TYR A 190 -1.14 13.47 7.48
N ILE A 191 -1.77 12.37 7.07
CA ILE A 191 -1.08 11.27 6.41
C ILE A 191 -1.17 11.50 4.91
N ARG A 192 -0.03 11.51 4.22
CA ARG A 192 0.02 11.55 2.76
C ARG A 192 0.25 10.16 2.23
N VAL A 193 -0.61 9.70 1.33
CA VAL A 193 -0.47 8.43 0.63
C VAL A 193 -0.25 8.72 -0.85
N ASN A 194 0.93 8.38 -1.36
CA ASN A 194 1.40 8.72 -2.69
C ASN A 194 1.22 7.55 -3.67
N PHE A 195 0.79 7.89 -4.89
CA PHE A 195 0.59 6.96 -5.99
C PHE A 195 1.21 7.49 -7.28
N HIS A 196 1.79 6.59 -8.08
CA HIS A 196 2.28 6.89 -9.42
C HIS A 196 1.13 7.08 -10.41
N TYR A 197 1.17 8.14 -11.21
CA TYR A 197 0.12 8.49 -12.16
C TYR A 197 0.59 8.37 -13.61
N GLY A 198 0.16 7.31 -14.29
CA GLY A 198 0.64 7.00 -15.65
C GLY A 198 -0.01 7.78 -16.80
N ARG A 199 -1.25 8.28 -16.65
CA ARG A 199 -1.93 8.97 -17.77
C ARG A 199 -1.32 10.33 -18.12
N GLY A 200 -0.59 10.96 -17.20
CA GLY A 200 -0.05 12.31 -17.39
C GLY A 200 1.41 12.50 -16.98
N ILE A 201 2.11 11.43 -16.61
CA ILE A 201 3.45 11.47 -16.00
C ILE A 201 3.45 12.38 -14.75
N GLY A 202 3.31 11.76 -13.58
CA GLY A 202 3.25 12.50 -12.33
C GLY A 202 2.87 11.60 -11.16
N HIS A 203 2.28 12.21 -10.14
CA HIS A 203 1.77 11.48 -8.98
C HIS A 203 0.46 12.06 -8.46
N ILE A 204 -0.27 11.23 -7.74
CA ILE A 204 -1.45 11.60 -6.96
C ILE A 204 -1.13 11.36 -5.48
N ASP A 205 -1.49 12.33 -4.66
CA ASP A 205 -1.37 12.28 -3.21
C ASP A 205 -2.77 12.32 -2.59
N TYR A 206 -3.13 11.30 -1.82
CA TYR A 206 -4.31 11.28 -0.97
C TYR A 206 -3.90 11.73 0.44
N ASN A 207 -4.35 12.91 0.85
CA ASN A 207 -3.95 13.56 2.09
C ASN A 207 -5.08 13.46 3.13
N TYR A 208 -4.83 12.73 4.22
CA TYR A 208 -5.77 12.45 5.29
C TYR A 208 -5.50 13.35 6.50
N PHE A 209 -6.22 14.47 6.59
CA PHE A 209 -6.01 15.48 7.63
C PHE A 209 -6.71 15.12 8.94
N LEU A 210 -5.93 15.08 10.03
CA LEU A 210 -6.40 14.80 11.39
C LEU A 210 -7.00 16.08 12.03
N ILE A 211 -7.96 16.72 11.36
CA ILE A 211 -8.50 18.03 11.77
C ILE A 211 -9.25 17.97 13.10
N ASP A 212 -10.02 16.90 13.31
CA ASP A 212 -10.89 16.65 14.47
C ASP A 212 -10.25 15.76 15.54
N GLY A 213 -9.00 15.34 15.32
CA GLY A 213 -8.22 14.51 16.23
C GLY A 213 -7.82 13.17 15.61
N LEU A 214 -6.96 12.42 16.32
CA LEU A 214 -6.39 11.17 15.81
C LEU A 214 -7.43 10.04 15.70
N ARG A 215 -8.36 9.95 16.67
CA ARG A 215 -9.37 8.89 16.72
C ARG A 215 -10.60 9.15 15.84
N SER A 216 -10.72 10.36 15.28
CA SER A 216 -11.78 10.70 14.33
C SER A 216 -11.36 10.34 12.92
N GLU A 217 -12.32 9.99 12.07
CA GLU A 217 -12.03 9.76 10.65
C GLU A 217 -11.39 11.02 10.04
N PRO A 218 -10.26 10.88 9.33
CA PRO A 218 -9.55 12.01 8.74
C PRO A 218 -10.32 12.65 7.58
N HIS A 219 -10.12 13.94 7.39
CA HIS A 219 -10.63 14.65 6.21
C HIS A 219 -9.72 14.39 5.00
N LEU A 220 -10.26 13.80 3.94
CA LEU A 220 -9.52 13.50 2.72
C LEU A 220 -9.45 14.71 1.77
N LEU A 221 -8.25 14.99 1.27
CA LEU A 221 -8.01 15.88 0.15
C LEU A 221 -7.04 15.23 -0.85
N MET A 222 -7.49 15.00 -2.07
CA MET A 222 -6.63 14.59 -3.17
C MET A 222 -5.88 15.79 -3.75
N THR A 223 -4.55 15.66 -3.88
CA THR A 223 -3.68 16.55 -4.65
C THR A 223 -2.95 15.76 -5.73
N TYR A 224 -2.38 16.46 -6.70
CA TYR A 224 -1.64 15.83 -7.79
C TYR A 224 -0.64 16.81 -8.39
N ASP A 225 0.40 16.28 -8.99
CA ASP A 225 1.41 17.05 -9.70
C ASP A 225 1.93 16.27 -10.90
N GLY A 226 2.06 16.95 -12.03
CA GLY A 226 2.54 16.41 -13.29
C GLY A 226 2.80 17.51 -14.31
N ILE A 227 2.98 17.15 -15.57
CA ILE A 227 3.47 18.08 -16.61
C ILE A 227 2.49 19.25 -16.85
N ASN A 228 1.19 18.94 -17.00
CA ASN A 228 0.16 19.91 -17.38
C ASN A 228 -1.07 19.88 -16.44
N PHE A 229 -0.93 19.34 -15.24
CA PHE A 229 -1.96 19.33 -14.21
C PHE A 229 -1.30 19.46 -12.84
N ARG A 230 -1.89 20.29 -11.98
CA ARG A 230 -1.39 20.47 -10.62
C ARG A 230 -2.52 20.92 -9.69
N ARG A 231 -2.56 20.31 -8.51
CA ARG A 231 -3.42 20.70 -7.41
C ARG A 231 -2.62 20.73 -6.12
N THR A 232 -2.68 21.84 -5.38
CA THR A 232 -1.89 22.01 -4.15
C THR A 232 -2.76 22.38 -2.96
N ILE A 233 -2.44 21.83 -1.79
CA ILE A 233 -3.06 22.19 -0.51
C ILE A 233 -2.94 23.71 -0.28
N ALA A 234 -4.02 24.34 0.15
CA ALA A 234 -4.10 25.77 0.42
C ALA A 234 -4.86 26.05 1.72
N ASN A 235 -4.77 27.29 2.19
CA ASN A 235 -5.55 27.82 3.31
C ASN A 235 -6.18 29.14 2.85
N VAL A 236 -7.37 29.06 2.23
CA VAL A 236 -7.96 30.18 1.50
C VAL A 236 -8.89 30.97 2.41
N ASN A 237 -9.86 30.30 3.05
CA ASN A 237 -10.86 30.97 3.89
C ASN A 237 -10.50 30.97 5.39
N LYS A 238 -9.41 30.29 5.78
CA LYS A 238 -8.94 30.16 7.17
C LYS A 238 -9.90 29.42 8.09
N ASP A 239 -10.76 28.55 7.60
CA ASP A 239 -11.49 27.62 8.46
C ASP A 239 -10.60 26.45 8.94
N LYS A 240 -11.19 25.36 9.44
CA LYS A 240 -10.42 24.19 9.94
C LYS A 240 -10.04 23.20 8.83
N TYR A 241 -10.69 23.27 7.67
CA TYR A 241 -10.57 22.32 6.58
C TYR A 241 -9.44 22.73 5.62
N PRO A 242 -8.76 21.77 4.99
CA PRO A 242 -7.79 22.07 3.95
C PRO A 242 -8.52 22.50 2.67
N ASP A 243 -8.10 23.61 2.08
CA ASP A 243 -8.54 24.05 0.76
C ASP A 243 -7.52 23.61 -0.30
N TYR A 244 -7.76 23.91 -1.57
CA TYR A 244 -6.75 23.75 -2.60
C TYR A 244 -6.78 24.80 -3.70
N TYR A 245 -5.66 24.93 -4.39
CA TYR A 245 -5.57 25.58 -5.69
C TYR A 245 -5.47 24.52 -6.78
N GLU A 246 -6.26 24.67 -7.84
CA GLU A 246 -6.15 23.91 -9.08
C GLU A 246 -5.56 24.82 -10.15
N PHE A 247 -4.43 24.42 -10.73
CA PHE A 247 -3.69 25.23 -11.70
C PHE A 247 -4.18 24.94 -13.11
N ILE A 248 -4.31 26.00 -13.90
CA ILE A 248 -4.68 25.94 -15.32
C ILE A 248 -3.39 26.04 -16.13
N PHE A 249 -3.19 25.07 -17.01
CA PHE A 249 -2.03 24.97 -17.89
C PHE A 249 -2.42 25.30 -19.32
N TYR A 250 -1.47 25.94 -20.02
CA TYR A 250 -1.51 26.17 -21.44
C TYR A 250 -0.45 25.29 -22.08
N ASP A 251 -0.89 24.47 -23.02
CA ASP A 251 -0.05 23.57 -23.80
C ASP A 251 0.10 24.18 -25.21
N LEU A 252 1.29 24.70 -25.49
CA LEU A 252 1.67 25.25 -26.79
C LEU A 252 2.68 24.29 -27.44
N GLU A 253 2.85 24.39 -28.76
CA GLU A 253 3.75 23.52 -29.53
C GLU A 253 5.19 23.47 -28.97
N ASP A 254 5.68 24.57 -28.37
CA ASP A 254 7.05 24.70 -27.86
C ASP A 254 7.16 24.59 -26.33
N ARG A 255 6.06 24.65 -25.58
CA ARG A 255 6.10 24.73 -24.11
C ARG A 255 4.77 24.41 -23.43
N VAL A 256 4.88 23.92 -22.20
CA VAL A 256 3.78 23.84 -21.23
C VAL A 256 4.04 24.81 -20.09
N PHE A 257 3.06 25.64 -19.73
CA PHE A 257 3.19 26.54 -18.57
C PHE A 257 1.84 26.79 -17.89
N SER A 258 1.87 27.06 -16.58
CA SER A 258 0.70 27.53 -15.84
C SER A 258 0.68 29.05 -15.81
N ARG A 259 -0.48 29.65 -16.10
CA ARG A 259 -0.70 31.10 -16.04
C ARG A 259 -1.65 31.51 -14.93
N ASP A 260 -2.49 30.59 -14.48
CA ASP A 260 -3.62 30.89 -13.61
C ASP A 260 -3.92 29.72 -12.68
N SER A 261 -4.61 30.00 -11.58
CA SER A 261 -5.11 28.99 -10.65
C SER A 261 -6.43 29.40 -10.03
N VAL A 262 -7.22 28.42 -9.65
CA VAL A 262 -8.53 28.63 -9.05
C VAL A 262 -8.55 27.99 -7.66
N ALA A 263 -8.96 28.77 -6.66
CA ALA A 263 -9.17 28.26 -5.31
C ALA A 263 -10.48 27.50 -5.24
N PHE A 264 -10.45 26.39 -4.52
CA PHE A 264 -11.61 25.60 -4.13
C PHE A 264 -11.66 25.53 -2.61
N ILE A 265 -12.81 25.88 -2.05
CA ILE A 265 -13.03 25.96 -0.61
C ILE A 265 -13.99 24.85 -0.19
N TRP A 266 -13.66 24.11 0.87
CA TRP A 266 -14.56 23.09 1.40
C TRP A 266 -15.83 23.73 1.98
N GLN A 267 -17.00 23.19 1.64
CA GLN A 267 -18.28 23.55 2.23
C GLN A 267 -18.79 22.36 3.07
N PRO A 268 -18.77 22.46 4.41
CA PRO A 268 -19.15 21.36 5.30
C PRO A 268 -20.60 20.90 5.10
N ASP A 269 -21.53 21.83 4.91
CA ASP A 269 -22.96 21.53 4.83
C ASP A 269 -23.31 20.68 3.60
N ASP A 270 -22.60 20.90 2.49
CA ASP A 270 -22.82 20.20 1.23
C ASP A 270 -21.81 19.06 0.98
N SER A 271 -20.78 18.93 1.84
CA SER A 271 -19.68 17.98 1.70
C SER A 271 -18.99 18.02 0.32
N VAL A 272 -18.76 19.23 -0.20
CA VAL A 272 -18.09 19.47 -1.49
C VAL A 272 -17.13 20.64 -1.43
N TYR A 273 -16.14 20.61 -2.30
CA TYR A 273 -15.31 21.77 -2.61
C TYR A 273 -16.00 22.66 -3.65
N VAL A 274 -16.08 23.96 -3.38
CA VAL A 274 -16.72 24.95 -4.25
C VAL A 274 -15.68 25.88 -4.86
N ASN A 275 -15.74 26.04 -6.18
CA ASN A 275 -14.89 26.95 -6.92
C ASN A 275 -15.19 28.43 -6.55
N THR A 276 -14.15 29.17 -6.18
CA THR A 276 -14.23 30.59 -5.76
C THR A 276 -14.66 31.55 -6.87
N ARG A 277 -14.42 31.22 -8.14
CA ARG A 277 -14.79 32.02 -9.32
C ARG A 277 -16.13 31.63 -9.92
N ASN A 278 -16.52 30.36 -9.81
CA ASN A 278 -17.81 29.86 -10.29
C ASN A 278 -18.41 28.86 -9.29
N ARG A 279 -19.30 29.34 -8.42
CA ARG A 279 -19.90 28.53 -7.35
C ARG A 279 -20.71 27.31 -7.82
N LYS A 280 -21.11 27.25 -9.10
CA LYS A 280 -21.79 26.08 -9.67
C LYS A 280 -20.84 24.91 -9.94
N GLN A 281 -19.54 25.18 -10.02
CA GLN A 281 -18.54 24.13 -10.19
C GLN A 281 -18.10 23.61 -8.83
N THR A 282 -18.51 22.37 -8.55
CA THR A 282 -18.17 21.65 -7.32
C THR A 282 -17.27 20.46 -7.63
N ARG A 283 -16.58 19.97 -6.59
CA ARG A 283 -15.86 18.70 -6.58
C ARG A 283 -16.19 17.95 -5.30
N HIS A 284 -16.48 16.66 -5.42
CA HIS A 284 -16.53 15.78 -4.26
C HIS A 284 -15.12 15.51 -3.74
N TYR A 285 -15.06 14.94 -2.55
CA TYR A 285 -13.88 14.22 -2.09
C TYR A 285 -13.66 12.98 -2.95
#